data_AF-A0A1C0ADG9-F1
#
_entry.id   AF-A0A1C0ADG9-F1
#
_cell.length_a   1.000
_cell.length_b   1.000
_cell.length_c   1.000
_cell.angle_alpha   90.00
_cell.angle_beta   90.00
_cell.angle_gamma   90.00
#
_symmetry.space_group_name_H-M   'P 1'
#
loop_
_entity.id
_entity.type
_entity.pdbx_description
1 polymer ?
#
loop_
_entity_poly.entity_id
_entity_poly.type
_entity_poly.pdbx_seq_one_letter_code
_entity_poly.pdbx_strand_id
1 'polypeptide(L)'
;MKERNELIVKENHLIEGFVEMTKNEYKFILYLISKIKKDDKNFRKQKVSVKEFSDVLDYKGEGLYQYMKEFEDSLIKKHIRIENSEGDRVKINWLSYIRYFNDAGTLDVAFNSDLVPYLLNLDTRFTKYLLKNIIGLNSIYSIRIYELLKQYEKIKKRVIKLEDLKKCWV
;
A
#
# COMPACT_ATOMS: atom_id res chain seq x y z
N MET A 1 0.53 22.11 -1.46
CA MET A 1 0.62 20.74 -0.91
C MET A 1 1.98 20.59 -0.23
N LYS A 2 2.05 20.03 0.99
CA LYS A 2 3.35 19.67 1.59
C LYS A 2 4.07 18.70 0.65
N GLU A 3 5.37 18.88 0.44
CA GLU A 3 6.16 17.92 -0.33
C GLU A 3 6.16 16.57 0.40
N ARG A 4 5.59 15.55 -0.23
CA ARG A 4 5.52 14.18 0.29
C ARG A 4 6.77 13.39 -0.06
N ASN A 5 7.86 13.75 0.60
CA ASN A 5 9.17 13.10 0.45
C ASN A 5 9.30 11.84 1.34
N GLU A 6 8.18 11.28 1.84
CA GLU A 6 8.20 10.03 2.59
C GLU A 6 8.62 8.86 1.70
N LEU A 7 9.47 8.00 2.24
CA LEU A 7 10.04 6.86 1.54
C LEU A 7 9.15 5.63 1.73
N ILE A 8 8.76 5.01 0.63
CA ILE A 8 8.13 3.70 0.62
C ILE A 8 9.21 2.66 0.34
N VAL A 9 9.23 1.61 1.16
CA VAL A 9 10.11 0.45 0.98
C VAL A 9 9.25 -0.80 1.00
N LYS A 10 9.37 -1.63 -0.04
CA LYS A 10 8.62 -2.89 -0.17
C LYS A 10 9.55 -3.99 -0.66
N GLU A 11 9.40 -5.18 -0.12
CA GLU A 11 9.98 -6.39 -0.70
C GLU A 11 9.40 -6.63 -2.11
N ASN A 12 10.21 -7.20 -3.00
CA ASN A 12 9.88 -7.31 -4.42
C ASN A 12 8.69 -8.23 -4.73
N HIS A 13 8.48 -9.32 -3.99
CA HIS A 13 7.30 -10.18 -4.14
C HIS A 13 6.01 -9.44 -3.75
N LEU A 14 6.09 -8.45 -2.85
CA LEU A 14 4.97 -7.57 -2.53
C LEU A 14 4.65 -6.58 -3.67
N ILE A 15 5.62 -6.29 -4.53
CA ILE A 15 5.41 -5.48 -5.75
C ILE A 15 4.86 -6.35 -6.87
N GLU A 16 5.26 -7.60 -6.98
CA GLU A 16 4.80 -8.54 -8.02
C GLU A 16 3.47 -9.21 -7.68
N GLY A 17 3.10 -9.23 -6.40
CA GLY A 17 1.87 -9.84 -5.91
C GLY A 17 0.58 -9.23 -6.48
N PHE A 18 -0.48 -10.02 -6.46
CA PHE A 18 -1.80 -9.57 -6.90
C PHE A 18 -2.47 -8.71 -5.82
N VAL A 19 -2.99 -7.56 -6.23
CA VAL A 19 -3.66 -6.58 -5.35
C VAL A 19 -5.06 -6.30 -5.85
N GLU A 20 -6.06 -6.68 -5.04
CA GLU A 20 -7.48 -6.44 -5.31
C GLU A 20 -7.98 -5.24 -4.47
N MET A 21 -7.67 -4.04 -4.92
CA MET A 21 -8.03 -2.80 -4.22
C MET A 21 -8.50 -1.74 -5.19
N THR A 22 -9.26 -0.78 -4.69
CA THR A 22 -9.46 0.50 -5.36
C THR A 22 -8.16 1.30 -5.32
N LYS A 23 -8.05 2.30 -6.21
CA LYS A 23 -6.95 3.27 -6.22
C LYS A 23 -6.74 3.92 -4.84
N ASN A 24 -7.82 4.34 -4.20
CA ASN A 24 -7.75 5.08 -2.95
C ASN A 24 -7.29 4.19 -1.79
N GLU A 25 -7.81 2.96 -1.71
CA GLU A 25 -7.34 1.96 -0.75
C GLU A 25 -5.84 1.70 -0.93
N TYR A 26 -5.39 1.49 -2.17
CA TYR A 26 -3.98 1.22 -2.43
C TYR A 26 -3.09 2.42 -2.10
N LYS A 27 -3.48 3.64 -2.48
CA LYS A 27 -2.77 4.88 -2.08
C LYS A 27 -2.68 5.02 -0.56
N PHE A 28 -3.76 4.69 0.15
CA PHE A 28 -3.77 4.77 1.60
C PHE A 28 -2.82 3.75 2.23
N ILE A 29 -2.79 2.51 1.73
CA ILE A 29 -1.81 1.50 2.14
C ILE A 29 -0.38 1.98 1.90
N LEU A 30 -0.09 2.51 0.71
CA LEU A 30 1.25 3.05 0.39
C LEU A 30 1.64 4.21 1.31
N TYR A 31 0.67 5.07 1.68
CA TYR A 31 0.88 6.11 2.68
C TYR A 31 1.19 5.53 4.07
N LEU A 32 0.47 4.52 4.53
CA LEU A 32 0.75 3.84 5.80
C LEU A 32 2.13 3.15 5.79
N ILE A 33 2.54 2.55 4.66
CA ILE A 33 3.89 1.98 4.49
C ILE A 33 4.94 3.08 4.61
N SER A 34 4.69 4.27 4.05
CA SER A 34 5.63 5.40 4.13
C SER A 34 5.87 5.92 5.55
N LYS A 35 4.98 5.59 6.50
CA LYS A 35 5.11 5.94 7.93
C LYS A 35 5.90 4.90 8.74
N ILE A 36 6.22 3.74 8.15
CA ILE A 36 7.02 2.70 8.81
C ILE A 36 8.44 3.21 8.99
N LYS A 37 8.99 3.06 10.21
CA LYS A 37 10.39 3.42 10.48
C LYS A 37 11.29 2.24 10.19
N LYS A 38 12.50 2.53 9.70
CA LYS A 38 13.53 1.52 9.36
C LYS A 38 13.82 0.55 10.52
N ASP A 39 13.80 1.06 11.75
CA ASP A 39 14.19 0.29 12.94
C ASP A 39 12.98 -0.33 13.68
N ASP A 40 11.77 -0.27 13.09
CA ASP A 40 10.60 -0.92 13.66
C ASP A 40 10.76 -2.45 13.57
N LYS A 41 10.64 -3.13 14.72
CA LYS A 41 10.67 -4.61 14.80
C LYS A 41 9.29 -5.26 14.69
N ASN A 42 8.24 -4.49 14.93
CA ASN A 42 6.84 -4.91 14.87
C ASN A 42 5.98 -3.75 14.36
N PHE A 43 4.84 -4.07 13.74
CA PHE A 43 3.88 -3.05 13.36
C PHE A 43 3.21 -2.45 14.60
N ARG A 44 3.24 -1.11 14.67
CA ARG A 44 2.52 -0.35 15.68
C ARG A 44 1.18 0.10 15.10
N LYS A 45 0.22 0.41 15.98
CA LYS A 45 -0.97 1.15 15.57
C LYS A 45 -0.55 2.54 15.09
N GLN A 46 -0.96 2.88 13.87
CA GLN A 46 -0.80 4.19 13.27
C GLN A 46 -2.10 4.96 13.40
N LYS A 47 -2.02 6.20 13.89
CA LYS A 47 -3.14 7.12 13.95
C LYS A 47 -3.07 8.07 12.77
N VAL A 48 -4.19 8.21 12.05
CA VAL A 48 -4.32 9.10 10.89
C VAL A 48 -5.52 10.00 11.12
N SER A 49 -5.31 11.32 11.10
CA SER A 49 -6.42 12.28 11.16
C SER A 49 -7.25 12.26 9.87
N VAL A 50 -8.53 12.61 9.97
CA VAL A 50 -9.41 12.82 8.80
C VAL A 50 -8.77 13.79 7.80
N LYS A 51 -8.10 14.83 8.29
CA LYS A 51 -7.37 15.79 7.46
C LYS A 51 -6.24 15.13 6.67
N GLU A 52 -5.38 14.36 7.33
CA GLU A 52 -4.33 13.62 6.63
C GLU A 52 -4.89 12.63 5.61
N PHE A 53 -5.96 11.93 5.96
CA PHE A 53 -6.64 11.01 5.06
C PHE A 53 -7.13 11.71 3.79
N SER A 54 -7.86 12.83 3.94
CA SER A 54 -8.35 13.63 2.81
C SER A 54 -7.20 14.19 1.97
N ASP A 55 -6.14 14.69 2.62
CA ASP A 55 -4.95 15.23 1.94
C ASP A 55 -4.17 14.15 1.16
N VAL A 56 -4.21 12.89 1.60
CA VAL A 56 -3.53 11.76 0.94
C VAL A 56 -4.32 11.29 -0.27
N LEU A 57 -5.65 11.27 -0.16
CA LEU A 57 -6.52 10.73 -1.19
C LEU A 57 -7.06 11.79 -2.17
N ASP A 58 -6.74 13.07 -1.94
CA ASP A 58 -7.35 14.22 -2.62
C ASP A 58 -8.88 14.13 -2.61
N TYR A 59 -9.44 13.73 -1.46
CA TYR A 59 -10.88 13.54 -1.31
C TYR A 59 -11.58 14.90 -1.15
N LYS A 60 -12.45 15.23 -2.11
CA LYS A 60 -13.23 16.48 -2.18
C LYS A 60 -14.75 16.24 -2.09
N GLY A 61 -15.17 15.03 -1.76
CA GLY A 61 -16.57 14.65 -1.72
C GLY A 61 -17.29 15.19 -0.48
N GLU A 62 -18.61 15.32 -0.60
CA GLU A 62 -19.51 15.48 0.54
C GLU A 62 -19.71 14.12 1.24
N GLY A 63 -20.03 14.12 2.54
CA GLY A 63 -20.30 12.87 3.26
C GLY A 63 -19.07 12.05 3.67
N LEU A 64 -17.95 12.72 3.96
CA LEU A 64 -16.68 12.11 4.39
C LEU A 64 -16.83 11.06 5.49
N TYR A 65 -17.76 11.29 6.43
CA TYR A 65 -18.07 10.34 7.50
C TYR A 65 -18.52 8.97 6.98
N GLN A 66 -19.51 8.96 6.09
CA GLN A 66 -20.05 7.73 5.51
C GLN A 66 -18.99 7.05 4.64
N TYR A 67 -18.25 7.85 3.86
CA TYR A 67 -17.14 7.36 3.06
C TYR A 67 -16.07 6.67 3.92
N MET A 68 -15.71 7.24 5.08
CA MET A 68 -14.70 6.64 5.96
C MET A 68 -15.15 5.31 6.56
N LYS A 69 -16.44 5.17 6.91
CA LYS A 69 -17.00 3.89 7.39
C LYS A 69 -16.94 2.82 6.30
N GLU A 70 -17.39 3.14 5.09
CA GLU A 70 -17.34 2.21 3.96
C GLU A 70 -15.89 1.86 3.60
N PHE A 71 -14.98 2.82 3.71
CA PHE A 71 -13.56 2.62 3.49
C PHE A 71 -12.94 1.71 4.55
N GLU A 72 -13.29 1.88 5.83
CA GLU A 72 -12.91 0.97 6.92
C GLU A 72 -13.39 -0.47 6.64
N ASP A 73 -14.68 -0.64 6.36
CA ASP A 73 -15.32 -1.94 6.10
C ASP A 73 -14.76 -2.65 4.86
N SER A 74 -14.36 -1.88 3.85
CA SER A 74 -13.76 -2.41 2.63
C SER A 74 -12.29 -2.76 2.84
N LEU A 75 -11.50 -1.85 3.45
CA LEU A 75 -10.05 -1.98 3.54
C LEU A 75 -9.62 -3.16 4.43
N ILE A 76 -10.35 -3.44 5.52
CA ILE A 76 -10.03 -4.56 6.42
C ILE A 76 -10.11 -5.93 5.72
N LYS A 77 -10.94 -6.05 4.68
CA LYS A 77 -11.15 -7.28 3.90
C LYS A 77 -10.09 -7.48 2.83
N LYS A 78 -9.24 -6.48 2.58
CA LYS A 78 -8.27 -6.53 1.48
C LYS A 78 -7.06 -7.36 1.83
N HIS A 79 -6.65 -8.17 0.87
CA HIS A 79 -5.47 -9.03 0.96
C HIS A 79 -4.54 -8.79 -0.22
N ILE A 80 -3.28 -9.15 -0.02
CA ILE A 80 -2.33 -9.37 -1.10
C ILE A 80 -2.17 -10.88 -1.30
N ARG A 81 -2.02 -11.30 -2.57
CA ARG A 81 -1.61 -12.67 -2.89
C ARG A 81 -0.17 -12.63 -3.38
N ILE A 82 0.69 -13.39 -2.71
CA ILE A 82 2.11 -13.49 -3.00
C ILE A 82 2.38 -14.95 -3.38
N GLU A 83 3.11 -15.15 -4.47
CA GLU A 83 3.61 -16.46 -4.86
C GLU A 83 5.07 -16.56 -4.38
N ASN A 84 5.39 -17.59 -3.60
CA ASN A 84 6.76 -17.82 -3.15
C ASN A 84 7.59 -18.48 -4.27
N SER A 85 8.90 -18.64 -4.06
CA SER A 85 9.80 -19.28 -5.01
C SER A 85 9.49 -20.77 -5.29
N GLU A 86 8.68 -21.40 -4.45
CA GLU A 86 8.28 -22.81 -4.55
C GLU A 86 6.94 -22.97 -5.28
N GLY A 87 6.26 -21.86 -5.63
CA GLY A 87 4.97 -21.85 -6.31
C GLY A 87 3.76 -21.84 -5.37
N ASP A 88 3.97 -21.82 -4.04
CA ASP A 88 2.87 -21.70 -3.08
C ASP A 88 2.31 -20.28 -3.09
N ARG A 89 0.98 -20.21 -3.02
CA ARG A 89 0.25 -18.95 -2.95
C ARG A 89 -0.14 -18.64 -1.52
N VAL A 90 0.44 -17.58 -0.99
CA VAL A 90 0.08 -17.05 0.33
C VAL A 90 -0.87 -15.88 0.14
N LYS A 91 -1.98 -15.89 0.88
CA LYS A 91 -2.95 -14.79 0.93
C LYS A 91 -2.86 -14.12 2.30
N ILE A 92 -2.45 -12.86 2.32
CA ILE A 92 -2.22 -12.11 3.57
C ILE A 92 -3.12 -10.87 3.57
N ASN A 93 -3.95 -10.71 4.60
CA ASN A 93 -4.70 -9.47 4.80
C ASN A 93 -3.74 -8.31 5.06
N TRP A 94 -4.02 -7.14 4.48
CA TRP A 94 -3.14 -5.98 4.68
C TRP A 94 -3.16 -5.50 6.13
N LEU A 95 -4.34 -5.44 6.72
CA LEU A 95 -4.56 -4.90 8.05
C LEU A 95 -5.03 -6.00 8.99
N SER A 96 -4.51 -6.02 10.21
CA SER A 96 -5.07 -6.78 11.33
C SER A 96 -6.10 -5.96 12.11
N TYR A 97 -6.07 -4.64 11.95
CA TYR A 97 -6.94 -3.71 12.66
C TYR A 97 -7.14 -2.42 11.87
N ILE A 98 -8.38 -1.95 11.84
CA ILE A 98 -8.74 -0.59 11.45
C ILE A 98 -9.97 -0.17 12.26
N ARG A 99 -10.01 1.09 12.70
CA ARG A 99 -11.15 1.67 13.40
C ARG A 99 -11.24 3.16 13.18
N TYR A 100 -12.39 3.65 12.73
CA TYR A 100 -12.70 5.07 12.68
C TYR A 100 -13.33 5.54 14.00
N PHE A 101 -12.74 6.58 14.59
CA PHE A 101 -13.22 7.26 15.78
C PHE A 101 -13.90 8.56 15.39
N ASN A 102 -15.23 8.52 15.28
CA ASN A 102 -16.08 9.63 14.87
C ASN A 102 -15.81 10.91 15.69
N ASP A 103 -15.85 10.80 17.02
CA ASP A 103 -15.75 11.96 17.92
C ASP A 103 -14.37 12.62 17.88
N ALA A 104 -13.34 11.84 17.56
CA ALA A 104 -11.96 12.32 17.48
C ALA A 104 -11.54 12.69 16.04
N GLY A 105 -12.33 12.34 15.02
CA GLY A 105 -11.98 12.53 13.62
C GLY A 105 -10.67 11.83 13.24
N THR A 106 -10.46 10.59 13.71
CA THR A 106 -9.20 9.85 13.50
C THR A 106 -9.44 8.39 13.16
N LEU A 107 -8.58 7.84 12.32
CA LEU A 107 -8.53 6.43 11.94
C LEU A 107 -7.30 5.79 12.60
N ASP A 108 -7.52 4.76 13.40
CA ASP A 108 -6.43 3.92 13.91
C ASP A 108 -6.28 2.69 13.02
N VAL A 109 -5.05 2.36 12.63
CA VAL A 109 -4.76 1.28 11.68
C VAL A 109 -3.55 0.47 12.13
N ALA A 110 -3.58 -0.84 12.00
CA ALA A 110 -2.40 -1.70 12.16
C ALA A 110 -2.27 -2.69 11.01
N PHE A 111 -1.05 -2.83 10.49
CA PHE A 111 -0.71 -3.87 9.53
C PHE A 111 -0.81 -5.27 10.16
N ASN A 112 -1.10 -6.26 9.33
CA ASN A 112 -0.99 -7.66 9.73
C ASN A 112 0.47 -8.03 9.99
N SER A 113 0.77 -8.71 11.11
CA SER A 113 2.11 -9.18 11.47
C SER A 113 2.74 -10.09 10.42
N ASP A 114 1.95 -10.79 9.62
CA ASP A 114 2.45 -11.64 8.54
C ASP A 114 3.11 -10.83 7.41
N LEU A 115 2.94 -9.50 7.39
CA LEU A 115 3.63 -8.61 6.47
C LEU A 115 5.05 -8.20 6.94
N VAL A 116 5.48 -8.58 8.14
CA VAL A 116 6.80 -8.23 8.68
C VAL A 116 7.95 -8.60 7.72
N PRO A 117 7.98 -9.80 7.10
CA PRO A 117 9.02 -10.15 6.13
C PRO A 117 9.05 -9.25 4.89
N TYR A 118 7.91 -8.62 4.56
CA TYR A 118 7.73 -7.88 3.31
C TYR A 118 7.83 -6.35 3.45
N LEU A 119 7.81 -5.85 4.70
CA LEU A 119 7.83 -4.40 4.99
C LEU A 119 8.87 -3.98 6.05
N LEU A 120 9.28 -4.86 6.97
CA LEU A 120 10.26 -4.54 8.03
C LEU A 120 11.60 -5.27 7.82
N ASN A 121 11.56 -6.59 7.67
CA ASN A 121 12.75 -7.43 7.58
C ASN A 121 13.28 -7.52 6.14
N LEU A 122 13.61 -6.37 5.57
CA LEU A 122 14.03 -6.25 4.18
C LEU A 122 15.56 -6.44 4.06
N ASP A 123 16.02 -7.48 3.35
CA ASP A 123 17.46 -7.78 3.21
C ASP A 123 18.10 -7.08 1.99
N THR A 124 17.81 -7.53 0.77
CA THR A 124 18.54 -7.29 -0.47
C THR A 124 17.58 -7.12 -1.64
N ARG A 125 16.40 -7.78 -1.61
CA ARG A 125 15.38 -7.72 -2.68
C ARG A 125 14.20 -6.81 -2.32
N PHE A 126 14.48 -5.52 -2.23
CA PHE A 126 13.45 -4.52 -2.01
C PHE A 126 13.54 -3.36 -3.01
N THR A 127 12.43 -2.68 -3.19
CA THR A 127 12.32 -1.48 -4.01
C THR A 127 11.97 -0.27 -3.14
N LYS A 128 12.57 0.88 -3.48
CA LYS A 128 12.43 2.15 -2.77
C LYS A 128 11.93 3.24 -3.69
N TYR A 129 10.94 4.01 -3.26
CA TYR A 129 10.46 5.18 -4.00
C TYR A 129 9.74 6.17 -3.09
N LEU A 130 9.61 7.41 -3.56
CA LEU A 130 8.95 8.47 -2.81
C LEU A 130 7.45 8.45 -3.02
N LEU A 131 6.67 8.68 -1.96
CA LEU A 131 5.21 8.72 -2.01
C LEU A 131 4.69 9.75 -3.02
N LYS A 132 5.35 10.91 -3.15
CA LYS A 132 4.97 11.94 -4.15
C LYS A 132 4.93 11.42 -5.59
N ASN A 133 5.71 10.40 -5.92
CA ASN A 133 5.78 9.87 -7.29
C ASN A 133 4.52 9.08 -7.68
N ILE A 134 3.77 8.57 -6.69
CA ILE A 134 2.57 7.77 -6.94
C ILE A 134 1.28 8.50 -6.57
N ILE A 135 1.35 9.51 -5.70
CA ILE A 135 0.15 10.15 -5.16
C ILE A 135 -0.63 10.93 -6.24
N GLY A 136 0.04 11.43 -7.28
CA GLY A 136 -0.59 12.08 -8.43
C GLY A 136 -1.19 11.14 -9.47
N LEU A 137 -0.95 9.82 -9.37
CA LEU A 137 -1.44 8.86 -10.36
C LEU A 137 -2.91 8.53 -10.11
N ASN A 138 -3.74 8.61 -11.16
CA ASN A 138 -5.20 8.50 -11.07
C ASN A 138 -5.77 7.11 -11.39
N SER A 139 -4.90 6.14 -11.66
CA SER A 139 -5.27 4.75 -11.93
C SER A 139 -4.43 3.82 -11.08
N ILE A 140 -5.06 2.79 -10.51
CA ILE A 140 -4.33 1.73 -9.80
C ILE A 140 -3.29 1.09 -10.71
N TYR A 141 -3.63 0.84 -11.98
CA TYR A 141 -2.72 0.27 -12.96
C TYR A 141 -1.48 1.14 -13.18
N SER A 142 -1.66 2.47 -13.25
CA SER A 142 -0.52 3.40 -13.37
C SER A 142 0.40 3.31 -12.16
N ILE A 143 -0.15 3.19 -10.94
CA ILE A 143 0.64 3.02 -9.71
C ILE A 143 1.40 1.69 -9.75
N ARG A 144 0.72 0.59 -10.11
CA ARG A 144 1.33 -0.75 -10.16
C ARG A 144 2.43 -0.83 -11.24
N ILE A 145 2.17 -0.29 -12.43
CA ILE A 145 3.18 -0.20 -13.50
C ILE A 145 4.38 0.63 -13.03
N TYR A 146 4.16 1.77 -12.35
CA TYR A 146 5.25 2.55 -11.78
C TYR A 146 6.11 1.72 -10.82
N GLU A 147 5.50 0.99 -9.89
CA GLU A 147 6.25 0.12 -8.96
C GLU A 147 7.03 -0.97 -9.69
N LEU A 148 6.42 -1.63 -10.68
CA LEU A 148 7.07 -2.67 -11.50
C LEU A 148 8.27 -2.12 -12.26
N LEU A 149 8.18 -0.91 -12.82
CA LEU A 149 9.30 -0.26 -13.50
C LEU A 149 10.38 0.16 -12.51
N LYS A 150 9.96 0.68 -11.34
CA LYS A 150 10.88 1.15 -10.31
C LYS A 150 11.73 0.03 -9.71
N GLN A 151 11.18 -1.17 -9.60
CA GLN A 151 11.92 -2.38 -9.22
C GLN A 151 13.11 -2.67 -10.16
N TYR A 152 13.01 -2.29 -11.43
CA TYR A 152 14.03 -2.52 -12.46
C TYR A 152 14.83 -1.27 -12.83
N GLU A 153 14.74 -0.18 -12.03
CA GLU A 153 15.36 1.11 -12.37
C GLU A 153 16.88 1.03 -12.63
N LYS A 154 17.59 0.15 -11.90
CA LYS A 154 19.02 -0.09 -12.10
C LYS A 154 19.32 -0.95 -13.33
N ILE A 155 18.44 -1.90 -13.64
CA ILE A 155 18.54 -2.82 -14.78
C ILE A 155 18.14 -2.10 -16.09
N LYS A 156 17.39 -0.99 -16.00
CA LYS A 156 16.92 -0.10 -17.09
C LYS A 156 15.91 -0.71 -18.04
N LYS A 157 15.82 -2.04 -18.13
CA LYS A 157 14.88 -2.75 -18.98
C LYS A 157 14.16 -3.82 -18.19
N ARG A 158 12.85 -3.94 -18.41
CA ARG A 158 12.01 -5.03 -17.92
C ARG A 158 11.21 -5.59 -19.10
N VAL A 159 11.18 -6.90 -19.24
CA VAL A 159 10.32 -7.59 -20.20
C VAL A 159 9.32 -8.41 -19.39
N ILE A 160 8.04 -8.20 -19.64
CA ILE A 160 6.94 -8.91 -18.96
C ILE A 160 6.02 -9.46 -20.04
N LYS A 161 5.62 -10.72 -19.93
CA LYS A 161 4.58 -11.27 -20.79
C LYS A 161 3.25 -10.61 -20.44
N LEU A 162 2.41 -10.37 -21.44
CA LEU A 162 1.11 -9.72 -21.22
C LEU A 162 0.21 -10.53 -20.26
N GLU A 163 0.30 -11.85 -20.29
CA GLU A 163 -0.45 -12.74 -19.40
C GLU A 163 -0.04 -12.55 -17.94
N ASP A 164 1.26 -12.50 -17.66
CA ASP A 164 1.77 -12.31 -16.30
C ASP A 164 1.51 -10.89 -15.79
N LEU A 165 1.53 -9.91 -16.69
CA LEU A 165 1.14 -8.54 -16.38
C LEU A 165 -0.34 -8.46 -15.97
N LYS A 166 -1.24 -9.19 -16.65
CA LYS A 166 -2.66 -9.26 -16.28
C LYS A 166 -2.86 -9.91 -14.91
N LYS A 167 -2.11 -10.96 -14.56
CA LYS A 167 -2.20 -11.63 -13.24
C LYS A 167 -1.88 -10.71 -12.05
N CYS A 168 -1.23 -9.56 -12.26
CA CYS A 168 -0.92 -8.61 -11.18
C CYS A 168 -2.16 -7.81 -10.70
N TRP A 169 -3.23 -7.75 -11.49
CA TRP A 169 -4.40 -6.89 -11.20
C TRP A 169 -5.73 -7.30 -11.88
N VAL A 170 -5.76 -8.39 -12.65
CA VAL A 170 -6.96 -9.03 -13.21
C VAL A 170 -7.18 -10.37 -12.52
#